data_AF-A0A8T4BJH2-F1
#
_entry.id   AF-A0A8T4BJH2-F1
#
_cell.length_a   1.000
_cell.length_b   1.000
_cell.length_c   1.000
_cell.angle_alpha   90.00
_cell.angle_beta   90.00
_cell.angle_gamma   90.00
#
_symmetry.space_group_name_H-M   'P 1'
#
loop_
_entity.id
_entity.type
_entity.pdbx_description
1 polymer ?
#
loop_
_entity_poly.entity_id
_entity_poly.type
_entity_poly.pdbx_seq_one_letter_code
_entity_poly.pdbx_strand_id
1 'polypeptide(L)' 'DFESSSTKRKPSNVTSITQAFFIGSGISKKAQKIYKNSSKEKIIEALKSYKQEKSRENFEKLLKILKL' A
#
# COMPACT_ATOMS: atom_id res chain seq x y z
N ASP A 1 16.22 -10.65 2.78
CA ASP A 1 16.73 -9.50 3.53
C ASP A 1 15.57 -8.59 3.92
N PHE A 2 14.92 -8.89 5.05
CA PHE A 2 13.87 -8.06 5.66
C PHE A 2 14.48 -7.05 6.64
N GLU A 3 15.73 -7.31 7.07
CA GLU A 3 16.49 -6.56 8.07
C GLU A 3 16.90 -5.16 7.58
N SER A 4 17.04 -4.94 6.27
CA SER A 4 17.31 -3.60 5.70
C SER A 4 16.07 -2.70 5.56
N SER A 5 14.91 -3.13 6.05
CA SER A 5 13.66 -2.37 6.01
C SER A 5 13.77 -1.13 6.90
N SER A 6 14.20 -0.03 6.32
CA SER A 6 14.30 1.29 6.93
C SER A 6 13.10 1.60 7.84
N THR A 7 13.36 1.75 9.15
CA THR A 7 12.38 2.23 10.14
C THR A 7 11.81 3.60 9.77
N LYS A 8 12.54 4.36 8.96
CA LYS A 8 12.05 5.53 8.21
C LYS A 8 11.38 5.04 6.93
N ARG A 9 10.04 5.06 6.89
CA ARG A 9 9.24 4.66 5.72
C ARG A 9 9.63 5.49 4.49
N LYS A 10 10.48 4.94 3.62
CA LYS A 10 10.68 5.50 2.29
C LYS A 10 9.42 5.22 1.45
N PRO A 11 8.92 6.18 0.66
CA PRO A 11 7.71 6.00 -0.16
C PRO A 11 7.80 4.83 -1.13
N SER A 12 9.00 4.54 -1.65
CA SER A 12 9.29 3.36 -2.46
C SER A 12 8.96 2.08 -1.69
N ASN A 13 9.34 1.99 -0.41
CA ASN A 13 9.08 0.81 0.43
C ASN A 13 7.58 0.63 0.66
N VAL A 14 6.85 1.71 0.98
CA VAL A 14 5.38 1.67 1.15
C VAL A 14 4.68 1.29 -0.15
N THR A 15 5.12 1.84 -1.28
CA THR A 15 4.47 1.54 -2.56
C THR A 15 4.74 0.10 -3.00
N SER A 16 6.00 -0.34 -2.97
CA SER A 16 6.38 -1.68 -3.42
C SER A 16 5.71 -2.76 -2.58
N ILE A 17 5.68 -2.59 -1.25
CA ILE A 17 5.01 -3.56 -0.38
C ILE A 17 3.48 -3.55 -0.59
N THR A 18 2.87 -2.37 -0.76
CA THR A 18 1.43 -2.28 -1.03
C THR A 18 1.09 -2.95 -2.35
N GLN A 19 1.87 -2.70 -3.41
CA GLN A 19 1.65 -3.35 -4.70
C GLN A 19 1.85 -4.86 -4.59
N ALA A 20 2.91 -5.33 -3.93
CA ALA A 20 3.17 -6.76 -3.74
C ALA A 20 2.05 -7.47 -2.96
N PHE A 21 1.46 -6.83 -1.95
CA PHE A 21 0.41 -7.44 -1.13
C PHE A 21 -1.00 -7.29 -1.68
N PHE A 22 -1.27 -6.25 -2.49
CA PHE A 22 -2.63 -5.92 -2.88
C PHE A 22 -2.88 -5.95 -4.39
N ILE A 23 -1.84 -5.99 -5.22
CA ILE A 23 -1.94 -5.89 -6.67
C ILE A 23 -1.18 -7.01 -7.38
N GLY A 24 -1.91 -7.86 -8.11
CA GLY A 24 -1.35 -8.71 -9.17
C GLY A 24 -0.44 -9.87 -8.74
N SER A 25 -0.17 -10.06 -7.45
CA SER A 25 0.65 -11.17 -6.93
C SER A 25 -0.20 -12.36 -6.46
N GLY A 26 0.42 -13.53 -6.28
CA GLY A 26 -0.25 -14.70 -5.67
C GLY A 26 -0.75 -14.42 -4.24
N ILE A 27 -0.07 -13.55 -3.49
CA ILE A 27 -0.46 -13.13 -2.13
C ILE A 27 -1.65 -12.17 -2.18
N SER A 28 -1.76 -11.35 -3.23
CA SER A 28 -2.86 -10.37 -3.37
C SER A 28 -4.24 -11.00 -3.37
N LYS A 29 -4.38 -12.20 -3.96
CA LYS A 29 -5.63 -12.95 -3.94
C LYS A 29 -6.04 -13.35 -2.52
N LYS A 30 -5.08 -13.65 -1.65
CA LYS A 30 -5.35 -13.98 -0.23
C LYS A 30 -5.66 -12.72 0.56
N ALA A 31 -4.87 -11.67 0.39
CA ALA A 31 -5.09 -10.39 1.08
C ALA A 31 -6.46 -9.77 0.74
N GLN A 32 -6.90 -9.84 -0.52
CA GLN A 32 -8.23 -9.35 -0.93
C GLN A 32 -9.38 -10.12 -0.27
N LYS A 33 -9.23 -11.43 -0.01
CA LYS A 33 -10.23 -12.22 0.70
C LYS A 33 -10.37 -11.81 2.18
N ILE A 34 -9.25 -11.50 2.83
CA ILE A 34 -9.20 -11.15 4.26
C ILE A 34 -9.76 -9.74 4.48
N TYR A 35 -9.19 -8.76 3.77
CA TYR A 35 -9.44 -7.36 4.05
C TYR A 35 -10.58 -6.76 3.21
N LYS A 36 -11.13 -7.49 2.22
CA LYS A 36 -12.18 -7.00 1.29
C LYS A 36 -11.83 -5.62 0.73
N ASN A 37 -10.60 -5.48 0.24
CA ASN A 37 -9.98 -4.21 -0.12
C ASN A 37 -10.75 -3.45 -1.19
N SER A 38 -10.47 -2.15 -1.29
CA SER A 38 -10.90 -1.34 -2.43
C SER A 38 -10.38 -1.91 -3.75
N SER A 39 -10.98 -1.49 -4.87
CA SER A 39 -10.53 -1.94 -6.19
C SER A 39 -9.07 -1.56 -6.44
N LYS A 40 -8.42 -2.28 -7.36
CA LYS A 40 -7.03 -2.05 -7.75
C LYS A 40 -6.78 -0.59 -8.13
N GLU A 41 -7.72 0.03 -8.83
CA GLU A 41 -7.65 1.41 -9.31
C GLU A 41 -7.58 2.39 -8.14
N LYS A 42 -8.45 2.22 -7.13
CA LYS A 42 -8.45 3.05 -5.92
C LYS A 42 -7.15 2.93 -5.13
N ILE A 43 -6.59 1.72 -5.05
CA ILE A 43 -5.30 1.49 -4.38
C ILE A 43 -4.17 2.21 -5.13
N ILE A 44 -4.15 2.11 -6.47
CA ILE A 44 -3.14 2.79 -7.30
C ILE A 44 -3.26 4.31 -7.16
N GLU A 45 -4.47 4.85 -7.15
CA GLU A 45 -4.71 6.29 -6.97
C GLU A 45 -4.20 6.79 -5.62
N ALA A 46 -4.54 6.09 -4.53
CA ALA A 46 -4.05 6.41 -3.19
C ALA A 46 -2.52 6.38 -3.10
N LEU A 47 -1.88 5.41 -3.74
CA LEU A 47 -0.43 5.30 -3.82
C LEU A 47 0.20 6.45 -4.61
N LYS A 48 -0.45 6.93 -5.69
CA LYS A 48 0.00 8.11 -6.44
C LYS A 48 -0.05 9.36 -5.56
N SER A 49 -1.16 9.59 -4.86
CA SER A 49 -1.30 10.74 -3.94
C SER A 49 -0.25 10.72 -2.84
N TYR A 50 -0.02 9.55 -2.21
CA TYR A 50 1.02 9.41 -1.20
C TYR A 50 2.44 9.61 -1.75
N LYS A 51 2.73 9.16 -2.98
CA LYS A 51 4.02 9.40 -3.63
C LYS A 51 4.25 10.87 -3.93
N GLN A 52 3.24 11.56 -4.44
CA GLN A 52 3.28 12.99 -4.75
C GLN A 52 3.54 13.78 -3.47
N GLU A 53 2.71 13.57 -2.45
CA GLU A 53 2.80 14.27 -1.17
C GLU A 53 2.81 13.27 -0.02
N LYS A 54 3.97 13.15 0.63
CA LYS A 54 4.27 12.13 1.64
C LYS A 54 3.81 12.56 3.03
N SER A 55 2.64 13.18 3.11
CA SER A 55 2.05 13.67 4.35
C SER A 55 1.49 12.52 5.18
N ARG A 56 1.33 12.76 6.49
CA ARG A 56 0.66 11.81 7.39
C ARG A 56 -0.78 11.56 6.93
N GLU A 57 -1.47 12.60 6.48
CA GLU A 57 -2.84 12.52 5.98
C GLU A 57 -2.96 11.59 4.76
N ASN A 58 -2.07 11.74 3.76
CA ASN A 58 -2.11 10.87 2.58
C ASN A 58 -1.74 9.42 2.91
N PHE A 59 -0.89 9.22 3.92
CA PHE A 59 -0.63 7.87 4.46
C PHE A 59 -1.88 7.27 5.13
N GLU A 60 -2.61 8.05 5.92
CA GLU A 60 -3.85 7.58 6.57
C GLU A 60 -4.98 7.32 5.56
N LYS A 61 -5.11 8.15 4.53
CA LYS A 61 -6.01 7.90 3.38
C LYS A 61 -5.68 6.57 2.70
N LEU A 62 -4.39 6.29 2.49
CA LEU A 62 -3.94 5.01 1.94
C LEU A 62 -4.34 3.83 2.84
N LEU A 63 -4.08 3.90 4.14
CA LEU A 63 -4.48 2.84 5.09
C LEU A 63 -5.98 2.59 5.09
N LYS A 64 -6.79 3.66 5.07
CA LYS A 64 -8.26 3.55 4.99
C LYS A 64 -8.72 2.82 3.72
N ILE A 65 -8.07 3.08 2.58
CA ILE A 65 -8.36 2.41 1.29
C ILE A 65 -7.96 0.93 1.32
N LEU A 66 -6.85 0.62 2.01
CA LEU A 66 -6.34 -0.73 2.24
C LEU A 66 -7.09 -1.48 3.37
N LYS A 67 -7.96 -0.79 4.10
CA LYS A 67 -8.69 -1.32 5.27
C LYS A 67 -7.74 -1.88 6.34
N LEU A 68 -6.66 -1.13 6.60
CA LEU A 68 -5.65 -1.38 7.63
C LEU A 68 -5.73 -0.31 8.73
#